data_AF-A0AAT9HBU1-F1
#
_entry.id   AF-A0AAT9HBU1-F1
#
_cell.length_a   1.000
_cell.length_b   1.000
_cell.length_c   1.000
_cell.angle_alpha   90.00
_cell.angle_beta   90.00
_cell.angle_gamma   90.00
#
_symmetry.space_group_name_H-M   'P 1'
#
loop_
_entity.id
_entity.type
_entity.pdbx_description
1 polymer ?
#
loop_
_entity_poly.entity_id
_entity_poly.type
_entity_poly.pdbx_seq_one_letter_code
_entity_poly.pdbx_strand_id
1 'polypeptide(L)'
;MSTYKQDGVGGLRGGYEYSRSANPTRTALEENLAALEGGRRGLAFASGLAAEDCLLRTLLSPGDHVVIPNDAYGGTFRLFAKVVARWGVEWSVADTSDPAAVRAAITPKTKAVWVETPPTRCSASPTSPPSRRWRGTRVPGSWSTTPSPRRTSSSRSRSARTSSCTP
;
A
#
# COMPACT_ATOMS: atom_id res chain seq x y z
N MET A 1 -2.67 3.94 -28.89
CA MET A 1 -3.76 4.75 -29.46
C MET A 1 -4.69 5.19 -28.33
N SER A 2 -5.20 6.42 -28.34
CA SER A 2 -6.02 6.98 -27.23
C SER A 2 -7.53 6.93 -27.47
N THR A 3 -7.97 6.88 -28.72
CA THR A 3 -9.39 6.90 -29.12
C THR A 3 -9.64 5.87 -30.22
N TYR A 4 -10.88 5.39 -30.35
CA TYR A 4 -11.29 4.37 -31.31
C TYR A 4 -12.34 4.94 -32.27
N LYS A 5 -12.26 4.54 -33.55
CA LYS A 5 -13.23 4.96 -34.57
C LYS A 5 -14.61 4.37 -34.25
N GLN A 6 -15.64 5.22 -34.31
CA GLN A 6 -17.05 4.82 -34.20
C GLN A 6 -17.72 4.76 -35.58
N ASP A 7 -18.74 3.92 -35.73
CA ASP A 7 -19.62 3.83 -36.89
C ASP A 7 -20.91 4.63 -36.65
N GLY A 8 -20.81 5.96 -36.80
CA GLY A 8 -21.86 6.88 -36.35
C GLY A 8 -21.81 7.14 -34.84
N VAL A 9 -22.64 8.07 -34.37
CA VAL A 9 -22.66 8.45 -32.94
C VAL A 9 -23.14 7.27 -32.10
N GLY A 10 -22.29 6.79 -31.18
CA GLY A 10 -22.60 5.66 -30.31
C GLY A 10 -22.42 4.28 -30.96
N GLY A 11 -22.01 4.22 -32.24
CA GLY A 11 -21.68 2.98 -32.95
C GLY A 11 -20.30 2.45 -32.57
N LEU A 12 -20.16 1.98 -31.32
CA LEU A 12 -18.86 1.54 -30.80
C LEU A 12 -18.39 0.24 -31.46
N ARG A 13 -17.15 0.24 -31.97
CA ARG A 13 -16.53 -0.97 -32.50
C ARG A 13 -15.91 -1.78 -31.36
N GLY A 14 -16.45 -2.97 -31.11
CA GLY A 14 -15.97 -3.83 -30.02
C GLY A 14 -16.19 -3.23 -28.62
N GLY A 15 -17.11 -2.28 -28.48
CA GLY A 15 -17.38 -1.61 -27.20
C GLY A 15 -16.31 -0.60 -26.77
N TYR A 16 -15.36 -0.24 -27.63
CA TYR A 16 -14.30 0.71 -27.32
C TYR A 16 -14.55 2.08 -27.95
N GLU A 17 -14.36 3.13 -27.16
CA GLU A 17 -14.39 4.53 -27.60
C GLU A 17 -13.11 5.29 -27.22
N TYR A 18 -12.69 5.17 -25.96
CA TYR A 18 -11.59 5.94 -25.40
C TYR A 18 -10.78 5.09 -24.42
N SER A 19 -9.46 5.07 -24.61
CA SER A 19 -8.56 4.09 -23.96
C SER A 19 -8.50 4.19 -22.44
N ARG A 20 -8.86 5.35 -21.86
CA ARG A 20 -8.99 5.52 -20.40
C ARG A 20 -10.12 4.64 -19.86
N SER A 21 -11.28 4.67 -20.52
CA SER A 21 -12.47 3.92 -20.15
C SER A 21 -12.27 2.43 -20.38
N ALA A 22 -11.81 2.04 -21.57
CA ALA A 22 -11.50 0.66 -21.91
C ALA A 22 -10.54 0.61 -23.12
N ASN A 23 -9.66 -0.39 -23.16
CA ASN A 23 -8.85 -0.68 -24.34
C ASN A 23 -8.59 -2.18 -24.47
N PRO A 24 -8.47 -2.74 -25.69
CA PRO A 24 -8.35 -4.17 -25.92
C PRO A 24 -7.19 -4.83 -25.16
N THR A 25 -6.03 -4.17 -25.10
CA THR A 25 -4.85 -4.70 -24.40
C THR A 25 -5.09 -4.84 -22.90
N ARG A 26 -5.72 -3.84 -22.28
CA ARG A 26 -6.08 -3.89 -20.86
C ARG A 26 -7.20 -4.88 -20.60
N THR A 27 -8.20 -4.96 -21.47
CA THR A 27 -9.28 -5.97 -21.37
C THR A 27 -8.72 -7.38 -21.36
N ALA A 28 -7.78 -7.71 -22.25
CA ALA A 28 -7.15 -9.03 -22.27
C ALA A 28 -6.40 -9.35 -20.95
N LEU A 29 -5.69 -8.37 -20.37
CA LEU A 29 -5.05 -8.53 -19.06
C LEU A 29 -6.09 -8.74 -17.94
N GLU A 30 -7.14 -7.92 -17.92
CA GLU A 30 -8.21 -7.98 -16.93
C GLU A 30 -8.96 -9.32 -16.95
N GLU A 31 -9.24 -9.86 -18.14
CA GLU A 31 -9.86 -11.17 -18.33
C GLU A 31 -8.95 -12.31 -17.89
N ASN A 32 -7.66 -12.25 -18.23
CA ASN A 32 -6.69 -13.25 -17.80
C ASN A 32 -6.52 -13.27 -16.27
N LEU A 33 -6.41 -12.09 -15.63
CA LEU A 33 -6.34 -11.99 -14.17
C LEU A 33 -7.60 -12.55 -13.51
N ALA A 34 -8.79 -12.23 -14.05
CA ALA A 34 -10.04 -12.77 -13.55
C ALA A 34 -10.08 -14.31 -13.66
N ALA A 35 -9.65 -14.85 -14.78
CA ALA A 35 -9.61 -16.30 -15.01
C ALA A 35 -8.64 -17.02 -14.05
N LEU A 36 -7.45 -16.45 -13.83
CA LEU A 36 -6.44 -17.02 -12.94
C LEU A 36 -6.88 -17.03 -11.47
N GLU A 37 -7.55 -15.97 -11.03
CA GLU A 37 -8.04 -15.83 -9.64
C GLU A 37 -9.42 -16.47 -9.43
N GLY A 38 -10.03 -17.06 -10.47
CA GLY A 38 -11.42 -17.55 -10.41
C GLY A 38 -12.46 -16.47 -10.17
N GLY A 39 -12.12 -15.21 -10.44
CA GLY A 39 -12.96 -14.04 -10.26
C GLY A 39 -13.91 -13.80 -11.43
N ARG A 40 -15.04 -13.14 -11.18
CA ARG A 40 -16.01 -12.76 -12.23
C ARG A 40 -15.48 -11.64 -13.13
N ARG A 41 -14.65 -10.74 -12.60
CA ARG A 41 -14.11 -9.56 -13.27
C ARG A 41 -12.75 -9.20 -12.69
N GLY A 42 -11.84 -8.72 -13.54
CA GLY A 42 -10.57 -8.11 -13.16
C GLY A 42 -10.56 -6.63 -13.55
N LEU A 43 -9.78 -5.83 -12.84
CA LEU A 43 -9.53 -4.42 -13.16
C LEU A 43 -8.03 -4.16 -13.07
N ALA A 44 -7.44 -3.59 -14.10
CA ALA A 44 -6.02 -3.29 -14.14
C ALA A 44 -5.76 -1.79 -13.86
N PHE A 45 -4.82 -1.52 -12.97
CA PHE A 45 -4.48 -0.18 -12.52
C PHE A 45 -3.02 0.16 -12.84
N ALA A 46 -2.68 1.44 -12.77
CA ALA A 46 -1.32 1.91 -13.04
C ALA A 46 -0.28 1.44 -12.00
N SER A 47 -0.73 1.04 -10.81
CA SER A 47 0.11 0.48 -9.73
C SER A 47 -0.75 -0.28 -8.71
N GLY A 48 -0.11 -1.06 -7.84
CA GLY A 48 -0.79 -1.71 -6.71
C GLY A 48 -1.48 -0.70 -5.77
N LEU A 49 -0.79 0.39 -5.42
CA LEU A 49 -1.39 1.47 -4.59
C LEU A 49 -2.58 2.14 -5.26
N ALA A 50 -2.63 2.23 -6.59
CA ALA A 50 -3.81 2.74 -7.30
C ALA A 50 -4.98 1.75 -7.23
N ALA A 51 -4.71 0.45 -7.23
CA ALA A 51 -5.73 -0.57 -6.99
C ALA A 51 -6.27 -0.51 -5.56
N GLU A 52 -5.38 -0.38 -4.56
CA GLU A 52 -5.75 -0.19 -3.16
C GLU A 52 -6.60 1.07 -2.96
N ASP A 53 -6.14 2.23 -3.46
CA ASP A 53 -6.88 3.50 -3.35
C ASP A 53 -8.25 3.41 -4.03
N CYS A 54 -8.35 2.78 -5.21
CA CYS A 54 -9.63 2.56 -5.88
C CYS A 54 -10.58 1.70 -5.04
N LEU A 55 -10.09 0.59 -4.48
CA LEU A 55 -10.87 -0.31 -3.64
C LEU A 55 -11.39 0.43 -2.39
N LEU A 56 -10.52 1.16 -1.69
CA LEU A 56 -10.88 1.90 -0.49
C LEU A 56 -11.92 2.99 -0.78
N ARG A 57 -11.76 3.75 -1.86
CA ARG A 57 -12.73 4.79 -2.26
C ARG A 57 -14.08 4.22 -2.72
N THR A 58 -14.08 3.01 -3.27
CA THR A 58 -15.31 2.35 -3.73
C THR A 58 -16.09 1.77 -2.57
N LEU A 59 -15.40 1.24 -1.56
CA LEU A 59 -16.02 0.51 -0.46
C LEU A 59 -16.38 1.39 0.73
N LEU A 60 -15.60 2.44 1.00
CA LEU A 60 -15.65 3.18 2.26
C LEU A 60 -16.23 4.57 2.09
N SER A 61 -16.87 5.05 3.15
CA SER A 61 -17.37 6.41 3.32
C SER A 61 -16.85 7.01 4.64
N PRO A 62 -16.84 8.35 4.79
CA PRO A 62 -16.48 8.98 6.06
C PRO A 62 -17.31 8.42 7.23
N GLY A 63 -16.65 8.04 8.32
CA GLY A 63 -17.25 7.40 9.49
C GLY A 63 -17.16 5.87 9.49
N ASP A 64 -16.77 5.25 8.38
CA ASP A 64 -16.49 3.80 8.32
C ASP A 64 -15.17 3.45 9.02
N HIS A 65 -15.02 2.16 9.33
CA HIS A 65 -13.83 1.62 9.99
C HIS A 65 -13.25 0.42 9.21
N VAL A 66 -11.91 0.29 9.22
CA VAL A 66 -11.18 -0.84 8.61
C VAL A 66 -10.17 -1.42 9.59
N VAL A 67 -10.08 -2.75 9.67
CA VAL A 67 -9.01 -3.44 10.40
C VAL A 67 -7.86 -3.74 9.45
N ILE A 68 -6.63 -3.34 9.78
CA ILE A 68 -5.43 -3.59 8.97
C ILE A 68 -4.39 -4.46 9.71
N PRO A 69 -3.51 -5.19 9.01
CA PRO A 69 -2.51 -6.02 9.65
C PRO A 69 -1.41 -5.19 10.31
N ASN A 70 -0.82 -5.71 11.39
CA ASN A 70 0.29 -5.08 12.11
C ASN A 70 1.62 -5.04 11.31
N ASP A 71 1.69 -5.79 10.23
CA ASP A 71 2.83 -5.95 9.35
C ASP A 71 2.49 -5.70 7.88
N ALA A 72 1.43 -4.91 7.64
CA ALA A 72 1.07 -4.41 6.32
C ALA A 72 2.27 -3.80 5.58
N TYR A 73 2.25 -3.91 4.25
CA TYR A 73 3.18 -3.20 3.38
C TYR A 73 3.23 -1.71 3.76
N GLY A 74 4.45 -1.15 3.81
CA GLY A 74 4.66 0.21 4.30
C GLY A 74 3.91 1.28 3.48
N GLY A 75 3.68 1.03 2.19
CA GLY A 75 2.84 1.88 1.34
C GLY A 75 1.37 1.85 1.76
N THR A 76 0.81 0.66 2.01
CA THR A 76 -0.56 0.43 2.50
C THR A 76 -0.78 1.15 3.83
N PHE A 77 0.13 0.94 4.79
CA PHE A 77 0.04 1.62 6.09
C PHE A 77 0.05 3.15 5.94
N ARG A 78 0.92 3.68 5.06
CA ARG A 78 1.00 5.12 4.81
C ARG A 78 -0.27 5.64 4.12
N LEU A 79 -0.87 4.87 3.21
CA LEU A 79 -2.15 5.18 2.58
C LEU A 79 -3.24 5.34 3.65
N PHE A 80 -3.37 4.37 4.57
CA PHE A 80 -4.33 4.45 5.68
C PHE A 80 -4.06 5.63 6.61
N ALA A 81 -2.83 5.74 7.10
CA ALA A 81 -2.46 6.71 8.14
C ALA A 81 -2.44 8.17 7.65
N LYS A 82 -2.17 8.43 6.36
CA LYS A 82 -1.95 9.78 5.83
C LYS A 82 -3.01 10.25 4.85
N VAL A 83 -3.75 9.34 4.21
CA VAL A 83 -4.77 9.69 3.20
C VAL A 83 -6.16 9.32 3.71
N VAL A 84 -6.39 8.04 3.99
CA VAL A 84 -7.70 7.51 4.39
C VAL A 84 -8.19 8.11 5.70
N ALA A 85 -7.31 8.23 6.70
CA ALA A 85 -7.63 8.88 7.97
C ALA A 85 -8.09 10.34 7.79
N ARG A 86 -7.52 11.08 6.84
CA ARG A 86 -7.93 12.47 6.54
C ARG A 86 -9.28 12.54 5.83
N TRP A 87 -9.70 11.45 5.19
CA TRP A 87 -11.00 11.33 4.55
C TRP A 87 -12.12 10.97 5.54
N GLY A 88 -11.79 10.83 6.82
CA GLY A 88 -12.77 10.54 7.89
C GLY A 88 -13.03 9.06 8.11
N VAL A 89 -12.23 8.17 7.52
CA VAL A 89 -12.31 6.73 7.77
C VAL A 89 -11.38 6.36 8.92
N GLU A 90 -11.92 5.66 9.91
CA GLU A 90 -11.19 5.14 11.06
C GLU A 90 -10.48 3.82 10.70
N TRP A 91 -9.38 3.50 11.39
CA TRP A 91 -8.73 2.21 11.23
C TRP A 91 -8.07 1.74 12.51
N SER A 92 -8.00 0.42 12.68
CA SER A 92 -7.32 -0.24 13.78
C SER A 92 -6.38 -1.31 13.26
N VAL A 93 -5.43 -1.70 14.11
CA VAL A 93 -4.41 -2.70 13.77
C VAL A 93 -4.70 -3.98 14.54
N ALA A 94 -4.68 -5.11 13.85
CA ALA A 94 -4.77 -6.44 14.45
C ALA A 94 -3.70 -7.37 13.88
N ASP A 95 -3.38 -8.43 14.63
CA ASP A 95 -2.68 -9.58 14.06
C ASP A 95 -3.69 -10.39 13.25
N THR A 96 -3.58 -10.39 11.92
CA THR A 96 -4.54 -11.06 11.03
C THR A 96 -4.37 -12.59 11.03
N SER A 97 -3.29 -13.10 11.62
CA SER A 97 -3.10 -14.54 11.86
C SER A 97 -3.84 -15.05 13.10
N ASP A 98 -4.28 -14.13 13.99
CA ASP A 98 -5.09 -14.45 15.16
C ASP A 98 -6.55 -13.98 14.97
N PRO A 99 -7.48 -14.91 14.68
CA PRO A 99 -8.90 -14.58 14.53
C PRO A 99 -9.53 -13.92 15.77
N ALA A 100 -9.01 -14.16 16.98
CA ALA A 100 -9.50 -13.51 18.19
C ALA A 100 -9.09 -12.04 18.23
N ALA A 101 -7.85 -11.72 17.87
CA ALA A 101 -7.37 -10.34 17.73
C ALA A 101 -8.17 -9.57 16.66
N VAL A 102 -8.44 -10.18 15.51
CA VAL A 102 -9.29 -9.58 14.47
C VAL A 102 -10.70 -9.32 15.00
N ARG A 103 -11.32 -10.31 15.66
CA ARG A 103 -12.66 -10.13 16.26
C ARG A 103 -12.72 -9.00 17.28
N ALA A 104 -11.69 -8.87 18.12
CA ALA A 104 -11.62 -7.79 19.11
C ALA A 104 -11.46 -6.39 18.49
N ALA A 105 -10.89 -6.30 17.28
CA ALA A 105 -10.73 -5.04 16.55
C ALA A 105 -11.97 -4.64 15.73
N ILE A 106 -12.93 -5.56 15.52
CA ILE A 106 -14.17 -5.27 14.79
C ILE A 106 -15.09 -4.39 15.66
N THR A 107 -15.59 -3.31 15.05
CA THR A 107 -16.59 -2.41 15.62
C THR A 107 -17.87 -2.44 14.78
N PRO A 108 -19.00 -1.88 15.25
CA PRO A 108 -20.21 -1.76 14.43
C PRO A 108 -20.02 -0.95 13.12
N LYS A 109 -18.95 -0.15 13.03
CA LYS A 109 -18.59 0.63 11.86
C LYS A 109 -17.66 -0.11 10.89
N THR A 110 -17.15 -1.29 11.25
CA THR A 110 -16.18 -2.01 10.42
C THR A 110 -16.81 -2.45 9.10
N LYS A 111 -16.26 -1.98 7.98
CA LYS A 111 -16.68 -2.38 6.63
C LYS A 111 -15.77 -3.42 5.98
N ALA A 112 -14.51 -3.46 6.39
CA ALA A 112 -13.53 -4.37 5.81
C ALA A 112 -12.47 -4.80 6.82
N VAL A 113 -11.91 -5.98 6.57
CA VAL A 113 -10.67 -6.47 7.18
C VAL A 113 -9.66 -6.63 6.05
N TRP A 114 -8.55 -5.90 6.13
CA TRP A 114 -7.45 -5.97 5.19
C TRP A 114 -6.50 -7.10 5.59
N VAL A 115 -6.15 -7.97 4.64
CA VAL A 115 -5.29 -9.14 4.87
C VAL A 115 -4.18 -9.15 3.83
N GLU A 116 -2.95 -9.38 4.28
CA GLU A 116 -1.77 -9.56 3.42
C GLU A 116 -1.07 -10.86 3.83
N THR A 117 -0.93 -11.83 2.93
CA THR A 117 -0.30 -13.13 3.23
C THR A 117 0.42 -13.69 2.00
N PRO A 118 1.69 -14.10 2.12
CA PRO A 118 2.59 -13.91 3.27
C PRO A 118 2.86 -12.42 3.51
N PRO A 119 3.08 -11.98 4.76
CA PRO A 119 3.38 -10.58 5.00
C PRO A 119 4.66 -10.21 4.26
N THR A 120 4.75 -8.97 3.78
CA THR A 120 5.89 -8.48 3.00
C THR A 120 7.24 -8.65 3.71
N ARG A 121 7.24 -8.80 5.04
CA ARG A 121 8.44 -9.16 5.83
C ARG A 121 8.90 -10.60 5.65
N CYS A 122 8.00 -11.55 5.40
CA CYS A 122 8.34 -12.97 5.32
C CYS A 122 8.95 -13.35 3.95
N SER A 123 8.72 -12.53 2.91
CA SER A 123 9.45 -12.63 1.64
C SER A 123 10.86 -12.02 1.70
N ALA A 124 11.24 -11.34 2.79
CA ALA A 124 12.63 -10.96 3.02
C ALA A 124 13.39 -12.20 3.50
N SER A 125 14.54 -12.49 2.89
CA SER A 125 15.37 -13.65 3.24
C SER A 125 15.64 -13.73 4.76
N PRO A 126 15.84 -14.94 5.32
CA PRO A 126 16.10 -15.14 6.76
C PRO A 126 17.33 -14.39 7.31
N THR A 127 18.13 -13.78 6.44
CA THR A 127 19.28 -12.93 6.74
C THR A 127 18.95 -11.44 6.95
N SER A 128 17.69 -11.02 6.78
CA SER A 128 17.31 -9.61 6.95
C SER A 128 17.20 -9.26 8.43
N PRO A 129 17.89 -8.22 8.93
CA PRO A 129 17.81 -7.84 10.34
C PRO A 129 16.36 -7.48 10.71
N PRO A 130 15.89 -7.83 11.92
CA PRO A 130 14.53 -7.53 12.34
C PRO A 130 14.31 -6.02 12.32
N SER A 131 13.58 -5.54 11.32
CA SER A 131 13.11 -4.15 11.29
C SER A 131 12.15 -3.95 12.46
N ARG A 132 12.32 -2.83 13.19
CA ARG A 132 11.57 -2.46 14.40
C ARG A 132 10.11 -2.95 14.35
N ARG A 133 9.77 -3.92 15.22
CA ARG A 133 8.39 -4.29 15.55
C ARG A 133 7.67 -3.00 15.96
N TRP A 134 6.65 -2.61 15.19
CA TRP A 134 5.81 -1.49 15.55
C TRP A 134 4.94 -1.94 16.73
N ARG A 135 5.39 -1.68 17.96
CA ARG A 135 4.54 -1.81 19.15
C ARG A 135 3.66 -0.58 19.17
N GLY A 136 2.37 -0.77 18.92
CA GLY A 136 1.39 0.31 18.97
C GLY A 136 1.47 1.05 20.29
N THR A 137 1.81 2.33 20.23
CA THR A 137 1.56 3.29 21.29
C THR A 137 0.56 4.32 20.78
N ARG A 138 -0.43 4.60 21.63
CA ARG A 138 -1.49 5.59 21.45
C ARG A 138 -0.91 6.90 20.88
N VAL A 139 -1.61 7.46 19.89
CA VAL A 139 -1.41 8.85 19.47
C VAL A 139 -1.87 9.76 20.61
N PRO A 140 -1.00 10.68 21.08
CA PRO A 140 -1.37 12.09 20.93
C PRO A 140 -0.19 12.98 20.53
N GLY A 141 -0.48 13.92 19.61
CA GLY A 141 0.00 15.31 19.67
C GLY A 141 1.50 15.59 19.50
N SER A 142 1.81 16.24 18.38
CA SER A 142 3.03 17.00 18.08
C SER A 142 4.33 16.18 17.88
N TRP A 143 4.84 16.22 16.66
CA TRP A 143 6.24 15.90 16.38
C TRP A 143 6.91 17.17 15.89
N SER A 144 7.66 17.81 16.78
CA SER A 144 8.63 18.85 16.44
C SER A 144 9.79 18.21 15.67
N THR A 145 10.06 18.74 14.48
CA THR A 145 11.19 18.35 13.64
C THR A 145 12.48 18.95 14.20
N THR A 146 13.31 18.15 14.86
CA THR A 146 14.72 18.50 15.07
C THR A 146 15.52 18.05 13.83
N PRO A 147 16.17 18.94 13.08
CA PRO A 147 16.93 18.55 11.90
C PRO A 147 18.29 17.96 12.27
N SER A 148 18.61 16.80 11.70
CA SER A 148 19.94 16.16 11.76
C SER A 148 21.00 17.08 11.13
N PRO A 149 22.22 17.20 11.70
CA PRO A 149 23.24 18.10 11.16
C PRO A 149 23.80 17.57 9.83
N ARG A 150 23.93 18.48 8.86
CA ARG A 150 24.54 18.23 7.55
C ARG A 150 26.00 17.86 7.70
N ARG A 151 26.39 16.76 7.05
CA ARG A 151 27.77 16.30 6.89
C ARG A 151 28.45 17.16 5.82
N THR A 152 29.25 18.16 6.23
CA THR A 152 30.08 18.94 5.31
C THR A 152 31.39 18.21 5.04
N SER A 153 31.66 17.96 3.76
CA SER A 153 32.94 17.48 3.24
C SER A 153 34.00 18.58 3.34
N SER A 154 35.07 18.35 4.08
CA SER A 154 36.30 19.12 3.94
C SER A 154 37.51 18.18 3.96
N SER A 155 38.20 18.13 2.83
CA SER A 155 39.51 17.53 2.64
C SER A 155 40.54 18.12 3.59
N ARG A 156 41.20 17.28 4.38
CA ARG A 156 42.55 17.58 4.90
C ARG A 156 43.35 16.30 5.06
N SER A 157 44.40 16.22 4.26
CA SER A 157 45.51 15.29 4.38
C SER A 157 46.21 15.45 5.73
N ARG A 158 46.49 14.33 6.42
CA ARG A 158 47.62 14.21 7.35
C ARG A 158 47.89 12.76 7.72
N SER A 159 49.07 12.31 7.31
CA SER A 159 50.01 11.44 8.03
C SER A 159 49.52 10.10 8.55
N ALA A 160 49.91 9.03 7.84
CA ALA A 160 49.96 7.68 8.36
C ALA A 160 50.99 7.62 9.50
N ARG A 161 50.52 7.41 10.74
CA ARG A 161 51.33 6.84 11.81
C ARG A 161 50.88 5.41 12.03
N THR A 162 51.85 4.52 11.88
CA THR A 162 51.85 3.12 12.29
C THR A 162 51.55 3.02 13.78
N SER A 163 50.53 2.24 14.13
CA SER A 163 50.30 1.74 15.48
C SER A 163 49.97 0.26 15.37
N SER A 164 50.83 -0.52 16.02
CA SER A 164 50.89 -1.97 16.13
C SER A 164 49.65 -2.59 16.78
N CYS A 165 49.16 -3.70 16.20
CA CYS A 165 48.39 -4.73 16.90
C CYS A 165 49.26 -5.30 18.05
N THR A 166 48.81 -5.49 19.28
CA THR A 166 47.47 -5.85 19.81
C THR A 166 47.20 -4.94 21.01
N PRO A 167 45.99 -4.40 21.27
CA PRO A 167 44.72 -4.46 20.53
C PRO A 167 44.78 -3.95 19.09
#